data_AF-A0A3C1KXC1-F1
#
_entry.id   AF-A0A3C1KXC1-F1
#
_cell.length_a   1.000
_cell.length_b   1.000
_cell.length_c   1.000
_cell.angle_alpha   90.00
_cell.angle_beta   90.00
_cell.angle_gamma   90.00
#
_symmetry.space_group_name_H-M   'P 1'
#
loop_
_entity.id
_entity.type
_entity.pdbx_description
1 polymer ?
#
loop_
_entity_poly.entity_id
_entity_poly.type
_entity_poly.pdbx_seq_one_letter_code
_entity_poly.pdbx_strand_id
1 'polypeptide(L)'
;MNMEDLLTLMMLIFLQAVLGFDNLLYISLESKRVEASKRAAVRKLGIGLAIGLRIALLFGVLYAIDSFQEPLAKLVLGSWIYADLTIHSAVVLAGGVFIIYTAFKEIMHLLSVHDIEGQIGANSPRSPKVAIAWITVMNLVFSFDSILSAIALTDTLWVMVIAIVLSGVMMMVMADRVAQFLERNRMYEVLGLFILLVVGIMLLSEGGHLAHLKLFGYPVEAMSKTTFYFSIAVMTVVDIAQSRYQKILNQRRAS
;
A
#
# COMPACT_ATOMS: atom_id res chain seq x y z
N MET A 1 -20.49 -2.22 23.89
CA MET A 1 -19.20 -1.65 23.47
C MET A 1 -18.49 -1.31 24.76
N ASN A 2 -17.50 -2.12 25.12
CA ASN A 2 -16.76 -1.97 26.36
C ASN A 2 -15.66 -0.90 26.15
N MET A 3 -15.05 -0.41 27.24
CA MET A 3 -13.97 0.60 27.15
C MET A 3 -12.80 0.09 26.28
N GLU A 4 -12.51 -1.20 26.34
CA GLU A 4 -11.48 -1.86 25.53
C GLU A 4 -11.83 -1.83 24.03
N ASP A 5 -13.07 -2.10 23.64
CA ASP A 5 -13.52 -2.03 22.24
C ASP A 5 -13.36 -0.62 21.67
N LEU A 6 -13.64 0.41 22.49
CA LEU A 6 -13.51 1.81 22.09
C LEU A 6 -12.05 2.21 21.88
N LEU A 7 -11.16 1.80 22.79
CA LEU A 7 -9.72 2.05 22.66
C LEU A 7 -9.14 1.35 21.43
N THR A 8 -9.52 0.09 21.21
CA THR A 8 -9.11 -0.69 20.03
C THR A 8 -9.67 -0.09 18.75
N LEU A 9 -10.93 0.37 18.75
CA LEU A 9 -11.51 1.09 17.62
C LEU A 9 -10.72 2.37 17.29
N MET A 10 -10.38 3.18 18.28
CA MET A 10 -9.56 4.38 18.05
C MET A 10 -8.18 4.03 17.49
N MET A 11 -7.54 2.99 18.05
CA MET A 11 -6.24 2.52 17.57
C MET A 11 -6.33 2.02 16.13
N LEU A 12 -7.38 1.27 15.78
CA LEU A 12 -7.63 0.78 14.43
C LEU A 12 -7.92 1.93 13.46
N ILE A 13 -8.73 2.91 13.84
CA ILE A 13 -8.97 4.10 13.01
C ILE A 13 -7.67 4.85 12.75
N PHE A 14 -6.87 5.08 13.81
CA PHE A 14 -5.58 5.74 13.69
C PHE A 14 -4.62 4.96 12.78
N LEU A 15 -4.48 3.66 13.03
CA LEU A 15 -3.61 2.78 12.26
C LEU A 15 -4.03 2.72 10.79
N GLN A 16 -5.33 2.59 10.52
CA GLN A 16 -5.88 2.60 9.17
C GLN A 16 -5.76 3.96 8.48
N ALA A 17 -5.79 5.07 9.22
CA ALA A 17 -5.57 6.40 8.65
C ALA A 17 -4.10 6.60 8.26
N VAL A 18 -3.16 6.16 9.12
CA VAL A 18 -1.72 6.25 8.87
C VAL A 18 -1.30 5.31 7.73
N LEU A 19 -1.71 4.03 7.79
CA LEU A 19 -1.45 3.05 6.73
C LEU A 19 -2.27 3.32 5.45
N GLY A 20 -3.41 3.99 5.57
CA GLY A 20 -4.27 4.38 4.44
C GLY A 20 -3.70 5.51 3.59
N PHE A 21 -2.62 6.15 4.04
CA PHE A 21 -1.90 7.15 3.26
C PHE A 21 -1.38 6.56 1.95
N ASP A 22 -0.87 5.33 1.96
CA ASP A 22 -0.30 4.68 0.77
C ASP A 22 -1.38 4.41 -0.28
N ASN A 23 -2.57 3.98 0.17
CA ASN A 23 -3.74 3.81 -0.69
C ASN A 23 -4.16 5.14 -1.33
N LEU A 24 -4.17 6.21 -0.53
CA LEU A 24 -4.55 7.54 -0.98
C LEU A 24 -3.54 8.12 -1.95
N LEU A 25 -2.26 7.86 -1.73
CA LEU A 25 -1.17 8.23 -2.61
C LEU A 25 -1.32 7.54 -3.95
N TYR A 26 -1.54 6.22 -3.98
CA TYR A 26 -1.78 5.50 -5.23
C TYR A 26 -3.02 5.99 -5.97
N ILE A 27 -4.15 6.17 -5.27
CA ILE A 27 -5.38 6.74 -5.83
C ILE A 27 -5.10 8.11 -6.46
N SER A 28 -4.32 8.93 -5.78
CA SER A 28 -3.95 10.26 -6.26
C SER A 28 -3.09 10.17 -7.52
N LEU A 29 -2.03 9.36 -7.52
CA LEU A 29 -1.15 9.16 -8.67
C LEU A 29 -1.89 8.61 -9.89
N GLU A 30 -2.72 7.58 -9.70
CA GLU A 30 -3.45 6.95 -10.80
C GLU A 30 -4.54 7.88 -11.36
N SER A 31 -5.19 8.68 -10.50
CA SER A 31 -6.15 9.68 -10.96
C SER A 31 -5.50 10.79 -11.81
N LYS A 32 -4.22 11.14 -11.58
CA LYS A 32 -3.50 12.15 -12.39
C LYS A 32 -3.34 11.72 -13.85
N ARG A 33 -3.33 10.42 -14.12
CA ARG A 33 -3.23 9.84 -15.48
C ARG A 33 -4.53 9.95 -16.29
N VAL A 34 -5.59 10.46 -15.68
CA VAL A 34 -6.89 10.71 -16.30
C VAL A 34 -7.04 12.20 -16.61
N GLU A 35 -7.87 12.53 -17.60
CA GLU A 35 -8.27 13.89 -17.96
C GLU A 35 -8.69 14.71 -16.72
N ALA A 36 -8.24 15.97 -16.65
CA ALA A 36 -8.37 16.84 -15.47
C ALA A 36 -9.81 16.95 -14.94
N SER A 37 -10.79 17.04 -15.85
CA SER A 37 -12.22 17.14 -15.54
C SER A 37 -12.78 15.91 -14.81
N LYS A 38 -12.15 14.73 -14.96
CA LYS A 38 -12.65 13.46 -14.43
C LYS A 38 -11.88 12.97 -13.21
N ARG A 39 -10.74 13.58 -12.86
CA ARG A 39 -9.87 13.11 -11.75
C ARG A 39 -10.58 13.02 -10.41
N ALA A 40 -11.32 14.06 -10.05
CA ALA A 40 -12.05 14.11 -8.77
C ALA A 40 -13.13 13.01 -8.69
N ALA A 41 -13.84 12.77 -9.80
CA ALA A 41 -14.83 11.69 -9.89
C ALA A 41 -14.17 10.31 -9.77
N VAL A 42 -13.05 10.10 -10.47
CA VAL A 42 -12.25 8.86 -10.39
C VAL A 42 -11.75 8.61 -8.97
N ARG A 43 -11.27 9.64 -8.26
CA ARG A 43 -10.86 9.51 -6.86
C ARG A 43 -12.02 9.09 -5.96
N LYS A 44 -13.14 9.82 -6.01
CA LYS A 44 -14.30 9.55 -5.14
C LYS A 44 -14.91 8.18 -5.39
N LEU A 45 -15.09 7.82 -6.67
CA LEU A 45 -15.58 6.49 -7.05
C LEU A 45 -14.58 5.39 -6.68
N GLY A 46 -13.28 5.62 -6.90
CA GLY A 46 -12.23 4.68 -6.50
C GLY A 46 -12.20 4.45 -5.00
N ILE A 47 -12.33 5.49 -4.19
CA ILE A 47 -12.40 5.40 -2.71
C ILE A 47 -13.68 4.68 -2.27
N GLY A 48 -14.83 5.01 -2.84
CA GLY A 48 -16.09 4.33 -2.51
C GLY A 48 -16.04 2.84 -2.83
N LEU A 49 -15.54 2.48 -4.01
CA LEU A 49 -15.36 1.09 -4.44
C LEU A 49 -14.35 0.36 -3.56
N ALA A 50 -13.26 1.03 -3.18
CA ALA A 50 -12.24 0.52 -2.26
C ALA A 50 -12.81 0.16 -0.88
N ILE A 51 -13.64 1.02 -0.29
CA ILE A 51 -14.29 0.73 1.01
C ILE A 51 -15.19 -0.50 0.89
N GLY A 52 -16.00 -0.57 -0.16
CA GLY A 52 -16.88 -1.73 -0.40
C GLY A 52 -16.11 -3.02 -0.57
N LEU A 53 -15.04 -3.00 -1.38
CA LEU A 53 -14.17 -4.15 -1.58
C LEU A 53 -13.42 -4.56 -0.30
N ARG A 54 -13.01 -3.60 0.53
CA ARG A 54 -12.39 -3.87 1.84
C ARG A 54 -13.31 -4.66 2.75
N ILE A 55 -14.57 -4.26 2.82
CA ILE A 55 -15.55 -4.96 3.65
C ILE A 55 -15.79 -6.36 3.09
N ALA A 56 -15.97 -6.50 1.76
CA ALA A 56 -16.13 -7.80 1.12
C ALA A 56 -14.91 -8.71 1.35
N LEU A 57 -13.69 -8.15 1.23
CA LEU A 57 -12.44 -8.86 1.49
C LEU A 57 -12.32 -9.27 2.95
N LEU A 58 -12.73 -8.44 3.91
CA LEU A 58 -12.72 -8.78 5.34
C LEU A 58 -13.56 -10.03 5.59
N PHE A 59 -14.79 -10.07 5.09
CA PHE A 59 -15.64 -11.26 5.19
C PHE A 59 -15.03 -12.47 4.48
N GLY A 60 -14.46 -12.28 3.29
CA GLY A 60 -13.81 -13.34 2.53
C GLY A 60 -12.58 -13.93 3.23
N VAL A 61 -11.75 -13.09 3.85
CA VAL A 61 -10.57 -13.50 4.63
C VAL A 61 -10.98 -14.23 5.90
N LEU A 62 -11.94 -13.69 6.66
CA LEU A 62 -12.44 -14.36 7.86
C LEU A 62 -13.03 -15.74 7.53
N TYR A 63 -13.84 -15.82 6.47
CA TYR A 63 -14.38 -17.08 5.97
C TYR A 63 -13.28 -18.04 5.52
N ALA A 64 -12.24 -17.54 4.82
CA ALA A 64 -11.15 -18.37 4.36
C ALA A 64 -10.29 -18.91 5.50
N ILE A 65 -10.01 -18.10 6.52
CA ILE A 65 -9.29 -18.52 7.73
C ILE A 65 -10.07 -19.61 8.48
N ASP A 66 -11.39 -19.46 8.58
CA ASP A 66 -12.25 -20.43 9.25
C ASP A 66 -12.42 -21.73 8.43
N SER A 67 -12.41 -21.63 7.10
CA SER A 67 -12.72 -22.76 6.20
C SER A 67 -11.51 -23.52 5.65
N PHE A 68 -10.30 -22.94 5.62
CA PHE A 68 -9.13 -23.50 4.93
C PHE A 68 -7.88 -23.56 5.82
N GLN A 69 -7.97 -24.32 6.92
CA GLN A 69 -6.81 -24.62 7.78
C GLN A 69 -5.88 -25.71 7.22
N GLU A 70 -6.25 -26.36 6.12
CA GLU A 70 -5.46 -27.44 5.50
C GLU A 70 -4.39 -26.89 4.53
N PRO A 71 -3.13 -27.36 4.59
CA PRO A 71 -2.06 -26.93 3.70
C PRO A 71 -2.35 -27.32 2.24
N LEU A 72 -2.34 -26.34 1.33
CA LEU A 72 -2.67 -26.56 -0.09
C LEU A 72 -1.58 -27.35 -0.83
N ALA A 73 -0.31 -27.02 -0.59
CA ALA A 73 0.81 -27.64 -1.28
C ALA A 73 2.12 -27.46 -0.50
N LYS A 74 2.84 -28.56 -0.31
CA LYS A 74 4.22 -28.54 0.22
C LYS A 74 5.19 -28.55 -0.95
N LEU A 75 5.90 -27.45 -1.14
CA LEU A 75 6.95 -27.31 -2.15
C LEU A 75 8.30 -27.55 -1.48
N VAL A 76 8.97 -28.63 -1.89
CA VAL A 76 10.33 -28.98 -1.48
C VAL A 76 11.20 -29.04 -2.72
N LEU A 77 12.06 -28.02 -2.89
CA LEU A 77 13.02 -27.94 -3.98
C LEU A 77 14.43 -28.22 -3.42
N GLY A 78 14.76 -29.51 -3.38
CA GLY A 78 16.00 -30.01 -2.78
C GLY A 78 16.13 -29.66 -1.29
N SER A 79 17.36 -29.50 -0.81
CA SER A 79 17.69 -29.08 0.56
C SER A 79 17.74 -27.55 0.76
N TRP A 80 17.39 -26.78 -0.27
CA TRP A 80 17.69 -25.35 -0.36
C TRP A 80 16.45 -24.48 -0.19
N ILE A 81 15.29 -24.96 -0.66
CA ILE A 81 14.02 -24.25 -0.60
C ILE A 81 12.93 -25.17 -0.06
N TYR A 82 12.31 -24.76 1.04
CA TYR A 82 11.13 -25.41 1.63
C TYR A 82 10.02 -24.38 1.77
N ALA A 83 8.80 -24.70 1.34
CA ALA A 83 7.62 -23.87 1.53
C ALA A 83 6.39 -24.73 1.80
N ASP A 84 5.66 -24.42 2.87
CA ASP A 84 4.33 -24.92 3.16
C ASP A 84 3.31 -23.87 2.68
N LEU A 85 2.91 -23.95 1.41
CA LEU A 85 2.04 -22.96 0.82
C LEU A 85 0.59 -23.19 1.25
N THR A 86 0.02 -22.15 1.85
CA THR A 86 -1.41 -22.01 2.11
C THR A 86 -2.00 -21.01 1.12
N ILE A 87 -3.33 -20.99 0.97
CA ILE A 87 -4.00 -19.95 0.16
C ILE A 87 -3.59 -18.57 0.63
N HIS A 88 -3.56 -18.40 1.96
CA HIS A 88 -3.18 -17.16 2.62
C HIS A 88 -1.76 -16.73 2.20
N SER A 89 -0.75 -17.59 2.40
CA SER A 89 0.62 -17.23 2.09
C SER A 89 0.84 -16.98 0.59
N ALA A 90 0.15 -17.73 -0.29
CA ALA A 90 0.23 -17.54 -1.73
C ALA A 90 -0.32 -16.17 -2.19
N VAL A 91 -1.48 -15.75 -1.67
CA VAL A 91 -2.08 -14.45 -2.00
C VAL A 91 -1.21 -13.30 -1.50
N VAL A 92 -0.71 -13.40 -0.27
CA VAL A 92 0.17 -12.39 0.34
C VAL A 92 1.48 -12.25 -0.45
N LEU A 93 2.13 -13.37 -0.79
CA LEU A 93 3.35 -13.38 -1.60
C LEU A 93 3.13 -12.79 -3.00
N ALA A 94 2.07 -13.20 -3.69
CA ALA A 94 1.74 -12.67 -5.02
C ALA A 94 1.48 -11.15 -4.97
N GLY A 95 0.77 -10.68 -3.94
CA GLY A 95 0.54 -9.26 -3.68
C GLY A 95 1.84 -8.49 -3.47
N GLY A 96 2.76 -9.04 -2.65
CA GLY A 96 4.09 -8.46 -2.41
C GLY A 96 4.91 -8.33 -3.70
N VAL A 97 5.02 -9.41 -4.50
CA VAL A 97 5.72 -9.38 -5.80
C VAL A 97 5.13 -8.31 -6.73
N PHE A 98 3.80 -8.28 -6.83
CA PHE A 98 3.09 -7.36 -7.72
C PHE A 98 3.30 -5.89 -7.34
N ILE A 99 3.28 -5.58 -6.04
CA ILE A 99 3.56 -4.23 -5.53
C ILE A 99 4.99 -3.82 -5.85
N ILE A 100 5.97 -4.68 -5.53
CA ILE A 100 7.39 -4.40 -5.79
C ILE A 100 7.61 -4.14 -7.28
N TYR A 101 7.09 -5.02 -8.14
CA TYR A 101 7.19 -4.86 -9.59
C TYR A 101 6.61 -3.52 -10.05
N THR A 102 5.44 -3.14 -9.54
CA THR A 102 4.77 -1.90 -9.95
C THR A 102 5.51 -0.66 -9.46
N ALA A 103 5.95 -0.66 -8.19
CA ALA A 103 6.75 0.43 -7.63
C ALA A 103 8.06 0.60 -8.41
N PHE A 104 8.77 -0.50 -8.67
CA PHE A 104 10.01 -0.50 -9.43
C PHE A 104 9.81 0.03 -10.85
N LYS A 105 8.78 -0.45 -11.57
CA LYS A 105 8.44 0.03 -12.91
C LYS A 105 8.17 1.53 -12.93
N GLU A 106 7.45 2.05 -11.94
CA GLU A 106 7.15 3.48 -11.87
C GLU A 106 8.38 4.32 -11.54
N ILE A 107 9.25 3.85 -10.64
CA ILE A 107 10.53 4.49 -10.33
C ILE A 107 11.40 4.57 -11.59
N MET A 108 11.52 3.46 -12.33
CA MET A 108 12.29 3.42 -13.59
C MET A 108 11.71 4.38 -14.64
N HIS A 109 10.38 4.48 -14.73
CA HIS A 109 9.72 5.44 -15.62
C HIS A 109 10.00 6.90 -15.22
N LEU A 110 10.01 7.23 -13.92
CA LEU A 110 10.36 8.58 -13.45
C LEU A 110 11.83 8.93 -13.73
N LEU A 111 12.74 7.97 -13.58
CA LEU A 111 14.16 8.15 -13.85
C LEU A 111 14.46 8.33 -15.35
N SER A 112 13.78 7.55 -16.21
CA SER A 112 13.96 7.64 -17.67
C SER A 112 13.37 8.92 -18.28
N VAL A 113 12.44 9.59 -17.60
CA VAL A 113 11.94 10.92 -18.00
C VAL A 113 12.95 12.03 -17.64
N HIS A 114 13.96 11.77 -16.80
CA HIS A 114 14.97 12.77 -16.43
C HIS A 114 16.04 12.99 -17.51
N ASP A 115 16.16 12.09 -18.49
CA ASP A 115 17.09 12.23 -19.63
C ASP A 115 16.44 12.90 -20.86
N ILE A 116 15.16 13.26 -20.81
CA ILE A 116 14.47 14.02 -21.84
C ILE A 116 13.77 15.21 -21.17
N GLU A 117 14.47 16.34 -21.09
CA GLU A 117 13.85 17.63 -20.81
C GLU A 117 12.66 17.83 -21.76
N GLY A 118 11.43 17.66 -21.26
CA GLY A 118 10.25 18.21 -21.92
C GLY A 118 9.03 17.33 -22.17
N GLN A 119 8.84 16.14 -21.59
CA GLN A 119 7.57 15.40 -21.78
C GLN A 119 7.01 14.73 -20.52
N ILE A 120 6.26 15.49 -19.70
CA ILE A 120 5.18 14.93 -18.86
C ILE A 120 3.91 14.71 -19.71
N GLY A 121 4.06 14.20 -20.94
CA GLY A 121 2.98 14.26 -21.92
C GLY A 121 3.13 13.32 -23.10
N ALA A 122 3.31 12.01 -22.86
CA ALA A 122 3.29 11.02 -23.94
C ALA A 122 2.79 9.63 -23.54
N ASN A 123 1.99 9.52 -22.48
CA ASN A 123 1.06 8.40 -22.37
C ASN A 123 -0.34 8.98 -22.54
N SER A 124 -1.04 8.57 -23.60
CA SER A 124 -2.44 8.94 -23.82
C SER A 124 -3.22 8.84 -22.51
N PRO A 125 -4.11 9.79 -22.19
CA PRO A 125 -4.89 9.78 -20.97
C PRO A 125 -5.49 8.39 -20.77
N ARG A 126 -5.20 7.75 -19.63
CA ARG A 126 -5.82 6.46 -19.31
C ARG A 126 -7.31 6.68 -19.22
N SER A 127 -8.08 5.74 -19.78
CA SER A 127 -9.53 5.76 -19.62
C SER A 127 -9.87 5.76 -18.13
N PRO A 128 -10.84 6.56 -17.67
CA PRO A 128 -11.30 6.56 -16.28
C PRO A 128 -11.61 5.15 -15.76
N LYS A 129 -12.15 4.28 -16.62
CA LYS A 129 -12.45 2.89 -16.27
C LYS A 129 -11.18 2.08 -15.96
N VAL A 130 -10.12 2.29 -16.73
CA VAL A 130 -8.83 1.61 -16.53
C VAL A 130 -8.17 2.12 -15.25
N ALA A 131 -8.19 3.43 -14.99
CA ALA A 131 -7.68 4.00 -13.75
C ALA A 131 -8.44 3.48 -12.52
N ILE A 132 -9.78 3.42 -12.58
CA ILE A 132 -10.61 2.85 -11.51
C ILE A 132 -10.27 1.37 -11.30
N ALA A 133 -10.10 0.58 -12.37
CA ALA A 133 -9.71 -0.82 -12.26
C ALA A 133 -8.35 -0.99 -11.56
N TRP A 134 -7.35 -0.19 -11.93
CA TRP A 134 -6.03 -0.20 -11.28
C TRP A 134 -6.08 0.23 -9.82
N ILE A 135 -6.84 1.30 -9.53
CA ILE A 135 -7.11 1.72 -8.15
C ILE A 135 -7.72 0.58 -7.35
N THR A 136 -8.69 -0.13 -7.93
CA THR A 136 -9.39 -1.24 -7.28
C THR A 136 -8.46 -2.41 -6.99
N VAL A 137 -7.66 -2.82 -7.98
CA VAL A 137 -6.71 -3.93 -7.85
C VAL A 137 -5.67 -3.60 -6.79
N MET A 138 -5.06 -2.41 -6.84
CA MET A 138 -4.08 -2.02 -5.81
C MET A 138 -4.70 -1.91 -4.44
N ASN A 139 -5.90 -1.35 -4.34
CA ASN A 139 -6.60 -1.27 -3.08
C ASN A 139 -6.86 -2.67 -2.51
N LEU A 140 -7.25 -3.65 -3.33
CA LEU A 140 -7.42 -5.04 -2.89
C LEU A 140 -6.12 -5.59 -2.28
N VAL A 141 -4.97 -5.37 -2.93
CA VAL A 141 -3.68 -5.86 -2.45
C VAL A 141 -3.30 -5.21 -1.11
N PHE A 142 -3.39 -3.87 -0.98
CA PHE A 142 -3.09 -3.20 0.30
C PHE A 142 -4.10 -3.50 1.40
N SER A 143 -5.34 -3.78 1.01
CA SER A 143 -6.39 -4.11 1.96
C SER A 143 -6.11 -5.39 2.70
N PHE A 144 -5.41 -6.33 2.06
CA PHE A 144 -5.05 -7.61 2.65
C PHE A 144 -4.21 -7.44 3.93
N ASP A 145 -3.11 -6.67 3.88
CA ASP A 145 -2.28 -6.36 5.06
C ASP A 145 -3.07 -5.65 6.16
N SER A 146 -3.83 -4.61 5.77
CA SER A 146 -4.60 -3.83 6.74
C SER A 146 -5.69 -4.65 7.44
N ILE A 147 -6.24 -5.66 6.77
CA ILE A 147 -7.25 -6.57 7.33
C ILE A 147 -6.58 -7.58 8.26
N LEU A 148 -5.49 -8.21 7.85
CA LEU A 148 -4.74 -9.14 8.71
C LEU A 148 -4.25 -8.45 9.98
N SER A 149 -3.72 -7.24 9.84
CA SER A 149 -3.33 -6.39 10.98
C SER A 149 -4.50 -6.05 11.89
N ALA A 150 -5.70 -5.86 11.34
CA ALA A 150 -6.90 -5.59 12.14
C ALA A 150 -7.37 -6.84 12.90
N ILE A 151 -7.37 -8.01 12.24
CA ILE A 151 -7.70 -9.30 12.86
C ILE A 151 -6.73 -9.62 14.01
N ALA A 152 -5.43 -9.30 13.85
CA ALA A 152 -4.44 -9.47 14.91
C ALA A 152 -4.65 -8.55 16.13
N LEU A 153 -5.43 -7.47 15.99
CA LEU A 153 -5.69 -6.49 17.05
C LEU A 153 -7.07 -6.68 17.71
N THR A 154 -8.03 -7.28 17.01
CA THR A 154 -9.36 -7.55 17.55
C THR A 154 -10.05 -8.69 16.82
N ASP A 155 -10.73 -9.53 17.60
CA ASP A 155 -11.63 -10.57 17.08
C ASP A 155 -13.04 -10.02 16.79
N THR A 156 -13.31 -8.75 17.15
CA THR A 156 -14.65 -8.18 17.02
C THR A 156 -14.91 -7.63 15.62
N LEU A 157 -15.61 -8.41 14.81
CA LEU A 157 -15.93 -8.08 13.41
C LEU A 157 -16.53 -6.67 13.23
N TRP A 158 -17.53 -6.31 14.06
CA TRP A 158 -18.20 -5.02 13.95
C TRP A 158 -17.26 -3.84 14.19
N VAL A 159 -16.26 -3.98 15.08
CA VAL A 159 -15.24 -2.95 15.33
C VAL A 159 -14.37 -2.75 14.09
N MET A 160 -13.95 -3.84 13.43
CA MET A 160 -13.17 -3.78 12.19
C MET A 160 -13.94 -3.10 11.05
N VAL A 161 -15.22 -3.45 10.86
CA VAL A 161 -16.07 -2.84 9.82
C VAL A 161 -16.26 -1.35 10.08
N ILE A 162 -16.57 -0.95 11.32
CA ILE A 162 -16.75 0.46 11.68
C ILE A 162 -15.45 1.24 11.43
N ALA A 163 -14.29 0.69 11.81
CA ALA A 163 -13.00 1.31 11.54
C ALA A 163 -12.78 1.55 10.03
N ILE A 164 -13.04 0.54 9.19
CA ILE A 164 -12.89 0.63 7.72
C ILE A 164 -13.78 1.73 7.15
N VAL A 165 -15.04 1.81 7.60
CA VAL A 165 -15.98 2.82 7.11
C VAL A 165 -15.56 4.23 7.55
N LEU A 166 -15.23 4.43 8.83
CA LEU A 166 -14.81 5.73 9.35
C LEU A 166 -13.51 6.22 8.71
N SER A 167 -12.50 5.36 8.60
CA SER A 167 -11.24 5.72 7.92
C SER A 167 -11.48 6.00 6.43
N GLY A 168 -12.34 5.21 5.78
CA GLY A 168 -12.81 5.42 4.41
C GLY A 168 -13.45 6.78 4.16
N VAL A 169 -14.40 7.16 5.02
CA VAL A 169 -15.07 8.47 4.95
C VAL A 169 -14.07 9.61 5.17
N MET A 170 -13.17 9.47 6.17
CA MET A 170 -12.12 10.46 6.42
C MET A 170 -11.21 10.63 5.19
N MET A 171 -10.80 9.53 4.57
CA MET A 171 -10.01 9.54 3.32
C MET A 171 -10.77 10.23 2.19
N MET A 172 -12.07 9.96 2.02
CA MET A 172 -12.88 10.60 0.98
C MET A 172 -12.91 12.13 1.13
N VAL A 173 -13.02 12.63 2.37
CA VAL A 173 -13.01 14.07 2.68
C VAL A 173 -11.61 14.70 2.48
N MET A 174 -10.55 13.94 2.76
CA MET A 174 -9.16 14.41 2.66
C MET A 174 -8.56 14.27 1.26
N ALA A 175 -9.12 13.42 0.39
CA ALA A 175 -8.51 13.01 -0.87
C ALA A 175 -8.14 14.15 -1.80
N ASP A 176 -9.02 15.13 -1.96
CA ASP A 176 -8.75 16.28 -2.83
C ASP A 176 -7.61 17.14 -2.28
N ARG A 177 -7.51 17.31 -0.95
CA ARG A 177 -6.43 18.08 -0.30
C ARG A 177 -5.08 17.37 -0.42
N VAL A 178 -5.06 16.06 -0.14
CA VAL A 178 -3.83 15.25 -0.24
C VAL A 178 -3.36 15.18 -1.69
N ALA A 179 -4.27 14.99 -2.64
CA ALA A 179 -3.91 14.99 -4.06
C ALA A 179 -3.32 16.33 -4.51
N GLN A 180 -3.92 17.46 -4.13
CA GLN A 180 -3.39 18.79 -4.44
C GLN A 180 -2.02 19.04 -3.79
N PHE A 181 -1.80 18.55 -2.57
CA PHE A 181 -0.50 18.62 -1.90
C PHE A 181 0.56 17.81 -2.67
N LEU A 182 0.23 16.58 -3.08
CA LEU A 182 1.11 15.74 -3.89
C LEU A 182 1.32 16.27 -5.32
N GLU A 183 0.36 17.01 -5.89
CA GLU A 183 0.52 17.69 -7.19
C GLU A 183 1.52 18.84 -7.13
N ARG A 184 1.46 19.64 -6.05
CA ARG A 184 2.36 20.79 -5.89
C ARG A 184 3.78 20.37 -5.53
N ASN A 185 3.96 19.19 -4.96
CA ASN A 185 5.24 18.77 -4.42
C ASN A 185 5.69 17.39 -5.00
N ARG A 186 6.25 17.39 -6.22
CA ARG A 186 6.74 16.17 -6.91
C ARG A 186 7.73 15.31 -6.10
N MET A 187 8.46 15.88 -5.15
CA MET A 187 9.34 15.12 -4.25
C MET A 187 8.57 14.05 -3.45
N TYR A 188 7.34 14.35 -3.04
CA TYR A 188 6.51 13.43 -2.25
C TYR A 188 5.89 12.31 -3.08
N GLU A 189 5.83 12.48 -4.41
CA GLU A 189 5.41 11.42 -5.33
C GLU A 189 6.47 10.31 -5.40
N VAL A 190 7.75 10.66 -5.43
CA VAL A 190 8.86 9.68 -5.36
C VAL A 190 8.90 8.99 -3.99
N LEU A 191 8.78 9.75 -2.90
CA LEU A 191 8.74 9.21 -1.54
C LEU A 191 7.64 8.14 -1.38
N GLY A 192 6.45 8.40 -1.93
CA GLY A 192 5.34 7.45 -1.91
C GLY A 192 5.61 6.15 -2.64
N LEU A 193 6.35 6.19 -3.76
CA LEU A 193 6.75 4.98 -4.49
C LEU A 193 7.77 4.15 -3.72
N PHE A 194 8.67 4.79 -2.96
CA PHE A 194 9.57 4.06 -2.08
C PHE A 194 8.84 3.47 -0.87
N ILE A 195 7.87 4.18 -0.27
CA ILE A 195 7.04 3.61 0.80
C ILE A 195 6.30 2.38 0.26
N LEU A 196 5.73 2.49 -0.93
CA LEU A 196 5.08 1.37 -1.62
C LEU A 196 6.00 0.16 -1.81
N LEU A 197 7.26 0.40 -2.18
CA LEU A 197 8.27 -0.65 -2.29
C LEU A 197 8.53 -1.35 -0.94
N VAL A 198 8.64 -0.58 0.15
CA VAL A 198 8.82 -1.12 1.50
C VAL A 198 7.60 -1.94 1.95
N VAL A 199 6.38 -1.51 1.63
CA VAL A 199 5.15 -2.32 1.84
C VAL A 199 5.23 -3.63 1.07
N GLY A 200 5.68 -3.60 -0.18
CA GLY A 200 5.86 -4.81 -0.98
C GLY A 200 6.86 -5.80 -0.35
N ILE A 201 7.96 -5.30 0.21
CA ILE A 201 8.96 -6.09 0.95
C ILE A 201 8.35 -6.68 2.23
N MET A 202 7.59 -5.87 2.98
CA MET A 202 6.90 -6.31 4.19
C MET A 202 5.94 -7.47 3.87
N LEU A 203 5.11 -7.34 2.83
CA LEU A 203 4.21 -8.40 2.37
C LEU A 203 4.96 -9.65 1.92
N LEU A 204 6.08 -9.52 1.20
CA LEU A 204 6.90 -10.69 0.85
C LEU A 204 7.45 -11.41 2.08
N SER A 205 7.90 -10.66 3.09
CA SER A 205 8.39 -11.24 4.33
C SER A 205 7.27 -11.95 5.11
N GLU A 206 6.10 -11.34 5.21
CA GLU A 206 4.92 -11.91 5.89
C GLU A 206 4.43 -13.16 5.15
N GLY A 207 4.27 -13.08 3.84
CA GLY A 207 3.87 -14.21 3.02
C GLY A 207 4.88 -15.35 3.05
N GLY A 208 6.17 -15.03 3.08
CA GLY A 208 7.24 -16.02 3.26
C GLY A 208 7.18 -16.69 4.63
N HIS A 209 6.93 -15.91 5.68
CA HIS A 209 6.76 -16.42 7.04
C HIS A 209 5.53 -17.34 7.16
N LEU A 210 4.37 -16.91 6.63
CA LEU A 210 3.15 -17.71 6.58
C LEU A 210 3.33 -18.99 5.75
N ALA A 211 4.19 -18.95 4.73
CA ALA A 211 4.56 -20.12 3.93
C ALA A 211 5.61 -21.01 4.61
N HIS A 212 6.04 -20.72 5.83
CA HIS A 212 7.18 -21.38 6.48
C HIS A 212 8.41 -21.48 5.54
N LEU A 213 8.59 -20.45 4.71
CA LEU A 213 9.58 -20.44 3.64
C LEU A 213 10.98 -20.52 4.26
N LYS A 214 11.78 -21.46 3.82
CA LYS A 214 13.21 -21.53 4.14
C LYS A 214 14.01 -21.31 2.87
N LEU A 215 14.98 -20.40 2.94
CA LEU A 215 15.94 -20.12 1.87
C LEU A 215 17.33 -20.47 2.39
N PHE A 216 18.02 -21.39 1.71
CA PHE A 216 19.36 -21.86 2.10
C PHE A 216 19.43 -22.37 3.55
N GLY A 217 18.34 -22.97 4.03
CA GLY A 217 18.23 -23.48 5.41
C GLY A 217 17.83 -22.43 6.45
N TYR A 218 17.78 -21.15 6.11
CA TYR A 218 17.34 -20.07 7.01
C TYR A 218 15.84 -19.80 6.83
N PRO A 219 15.04 -19.80 7.91
CA PRO A 219 13.63 -19.44 7.83
C PRO A 219 13.47 -17.96 7.49
N VAL A 220 12.49 -17.67 6.64
CA VAL A 220 12.04 -16.31 6.38
C VAL A 220 11.16 -15.87 7.55
N GLU A 221 11.60 -14.83 8.24
CA GLU A 221 10.85 -14.19 9.31
C GLU A 221 10.11 -12.97 8.79
N ALA A 222 8.92 -12.73 9.33
CA ALA A 222 8.14 -11.55 9.04
C ALA A 222 8.87 -10.29 9.50
N MET A 223 8.90 -9.27 8.64
CA MET A 223 9.45 -7.96 8.97
C MET A 223 8.62 -7.33 10.10
N SER A 224 9.28 -6.89 11.17
CA SER A 224 8.57 -6.24 12.27
C SER A 224 7.93 -4.91 11.83
N LYS A 225 6.72 -4.62 12.34
CA LYS A 225 6.04 -3.33 12.14
C LYS A 225 6.88 -2.15 12.61
N THR A 226 7.66 -2.33 13.69
CA THR A 226 8.60 -1.31 14.18
C THR A 226 9.66 -1.00 13.14
N THR A 227 10.24 -2.03 12.51
CA THR A 227 11.22 -1.86 11.42
C THR A 227 10.59 -1.11 10.26
N PHE A 228 9.34 -1.45 9.89
CA PHE A 228 8.60 -0.76 8.84
C PHE A 228 8.43 0.74 9.12
N TYR A 229 7.90 1.11 10.30
CA TYR A 229 7.72 2.52 10.67
C TYR A 229 9.03 3.25 10.80
N PHE A 230 10.06 2.60 11.34
CA PHE A 230 11.40 3.15 11.42
C PHE A 230 11.97 3.46 10.03
N SER A 231 11.85 2.53 9.08
CA SER A 231 12.29 2.73 7.70
C SER A 231 11.59 3.93 7.05
N ILE A 232 10.27 4.07 7.21
CA ILE A 232 9.51 5.22 6.67
C ILE A 232 9.95 6.53 7.33
N ALA A 233 10.14 6.54 8.65
CA ALA A 233 10.59 7.72 9.37
C ALA A 233 11.97 8.17 8.89
N VAL A 234 12.93 7.23 8.78
CA VAL A 234 14.28 7.51 8.27
C VAL A 234 14.21 8.02 6.83
N MET A 235 13.46 7.37 5.94
CA MET A 235 13.31 7.81 4.56
C MET A 235 12.74 9.22 4.47
N THR A 236 11.71 9.53 5.27
CA THR A 236 11.10 10.85 5.30
C THR A 236 12.10 11.91 5.78
N VAL A 237 12.89 11.61 6.81
CA VAL A 237 13.94 12.52 7.30
C VAL A 237 15.02 12.73 6.26
N VAL A 238 15.49 11.66 5.61
CA VAL A 238 16.49 11.74 4.54
C VAL A 238 15.98 12.57 3.37
N ASP A 239 14.73 12.35 2.93
CA ASP A 239 14.12 13.10 1.82
C ASP A 239 13.96 14.60 2.16
N ILE A 240 13.56 14.92 3.40
CA ILE A 240 13.52 16.31 3.89
C ILE A 240 14.92 16.93 3.91
N ALA A 241 15.93 16.20 4.38
CA ALA A 241 17.30 16.68 4.45
C ALA A 241 17.88 16.94 3.04
N GLN A 242 17.68 16.00 2.11
CA GLN A 242 18.08 16.14 0.71
C GLN A 242 17.37 17.31 0.02
N SER A 243 16.05 17.45 0.23
CA SER A 243 15.25 18.55 -0.31
C SER A 243 15.76 19.92 0.18
N ARG A 244 16.09 20.04 1.48
CA ARG A 244 16.68 21.27 2.03
C ARG A 244 18.06 21.55 1.45
N TYR A 245 18.90 20.53 1.34
CA TYR A 245 20.25 20.66 0.79
C TYR A 245 20.23 21.12 -0.68
N GLN A 246 19.39 20.50 -1.51
CA GLN A 246 19.21 20.92 -2.91
C GLN A 246 18.70 22.37 -3.01
N LYS A 247 17.77 22.78 -2.15
CA LYS A 247 17.28 24.17 -2.12
C LYS A 247 18.41 25.17 -1.82
N ILE A 248 19.30 24.85 -0.88
CA ILE A 248 20.46 25.69 -0.54
C ILE A 248 21.46 25.73 -1.71
N LEU A 249 21.75 24.59 -2.34
CA LEU A 249 22.64 24.55 -3.51
C LEU A 249 22.11 25.38 -4.67
N ASN A 250 20.80 25.29 -4.96
CA ASN A 250 20.18 26.06 -6.03
C ASN A 250 20.20 27.57 -5.75
N GLN A 251 20.06 27.98 -4.49
CA GLN A 251 20.21 29.39 -4.08
C GLN A 251 21.64 29.88 -4.28
N ARG A 252 22.66 29.06 -3.97
CA ARG A 252 24.08 29.40 -4.18
C ARG A 252 24.50 29.41 -5.65
N ARG A 253 23.84 28.65 -6.51
CA ARG A 253 24.08 28.68 -7.97
C ARG A 253 23.44 29.89 -8.65
N ALA A 254 22.46 30.53 -8.01
CA ALA A 254 21.74 31.69 -8.53
C ALA A 254 22.30 33.04 -8.03
N SER A 255 23.28 33.01 -7.11
CA SER A 255 24.03 34.16 -6.58
C SER A 255 25.41 34.24 -7.21
#